data_AF-A0A9E5FJR8-F1
#
_entry.id   AF-A0A9E5FJR8-F1
#
_cell.length_a   1.000
_cell.length_b   1.000
_cell.length_c   1.000
_cell.angle_alpha   90.00
_cell.angle_beta   90.00
_cell.angle_gamma   90.00
#
_symmetry.space_group_name_H-M   'P 1'
#
loop_
_entity.id
_entity.type
_entity.pdbx_description
1 polymer ?
#
loop_
_entity_poly.entity_id
_entity_poly.type
_entity_poly.pdbx_seq_one_letter_code
_entity_poly.pdbx_strand_id
1 'polypeptide(L)' 'MGIFYAMDLKYINLSFALSVAVSAVAFALFLWTTDAVETLYGWKRNFLIVMLFVYSGYRIFRVVKDFKKIKKNEK' A
#
# COMPACT_ATOMS: atom_id res chain seq x y z
N MET A 1 27.49 8.46 -12.53
CA MET A 1 26.24 7.78 -12.95
C MET A 1 25.52 7.00 -11.83
N GLY A 2 26.13 6.67 -10.68
CA GLY A 2 25.46 5.83 -9.65
C GLY A 2 24.42 6.52 -8.74
N ILE A 3 24.50 7.84 -8.58
CA ILE A 3 23.60 8.60 -7.69
C ILE A 3 22.18 8.75 -8.29
N PHE A 4 22.09 8.84 -9.62
CA PHE A 4 20.81 8.92 -10.35
C PHE A 4 20.04 7.60 -10.30
N TYR A 5 20.71 6.45 -10.50
CA TYR A 5 20.07 5.12 -10.37
C TYR A 5 19.56 4.83 -8.95
N ALA A 6 20.29 5.25 -7.91
CA ALA A 6 19.83 5.07 -6.53
C ALA A 6 18.63 5.95 -6.17
N MET A 7 18.53 7.13 -6.79
CA MET A 7 17.37 8.01 -6.65
C MET A 7 16.17 7.44 -7.41
N ASP A 8 16.39 6.94 -8.62
CA ASP A 8 15.38 6.30 -9.47
C ASP A 8 14.79 5.03 -8.81
N LEU A 9 15.64 4.17 -8.24
CA LEU A 9 15.20 2.98 -7.48
C LEU A 9 14.38 3.33 -6.24
N LYS A 10 14.64 4.46 -5.56
CA LYS A 10 13.81 4.93 -4.45
C LYS A 10 12.43 5.35 -4.94
N TYR A 11 12.34 6.08 -6.05
CA TYR A 11 11.07 6.45 -6.66
C TYR A 11 10.31 5.24 -7.22
N ILE A 12 11.01 4.27 -7.82
CA ILE A 12 10.41 3.00 -8.29
C ILE A 12 9.84 2.20 -7.12
N ASN A 13 10.60 2.04 -6.02
CA ASN A 13 10.14 1.31 -4.85
C ASN A 13 8.92 1.99 -4.20
N LEU A 14 8.90 3.32 -4.23
CA LEU A 14 7.80 4.14 -3.72
C LEU A 14 6.54 3.98 -4.58
N SER A 15 6.69 4.01 -5.90
CA SER A 15 5.61 3.74 -6.86
C SER A 15 5.10 2.31 -6.76
N PHE A 16 5.99 1.32 -6.59
CA PHE A 16 5.61 -0.07 -6.38
C PHE A 16 4.86 -0.26 -5.05
N ALA A 17 5.33 0.37 -3.98
CA ALA A 17 4.66 0.34 -2.68
C ALA A 17 3.26 0.98 -2.75
N LEU A 18 3.09 2.05 -3.53
CA LEU A 18 1.79 2.67 -3.77
C LEU A 18 0.88 1.76 -4.60
N SER A 19 1.40 1.14 -5.66
CA SER A 19 0.65 0.17 -6.48
C SER A 19 0.17 -1.03 -5.66
N VAL A 20 0.99 -1.54 -4.74
CA VAL A 20 0.60 -2.63 -3.83
C VAL A 20 -0.47 -2.18 -2.82
N ALA A 21 -0.41 -0.93 -2.35
CA ALA A 21 -1.44 -0.38 -1.46
C ALA A 21 -2.79 -0.22 -2.19
N VAL A 22 -2.75 0.22 -3.45
CA VAL A 22 -3.93 0.36 -4.31
C VAL A 22 -4.52 -1.00 -4.66
N SER A 23 -3.68 -1.98 -5.02
CA SER A 23 -4.17 -3.34 -5.31
C SER A 23 -4.77 -3.99 -4.06
N ALA A 24 -4.18 -3.81 -2.87
CA ALA A 24 -4.74 -4.30 -1.62
C ALA A 24 -6.14 -3.72 -1.31
N VAL A 25 -6.36 -2.43 -1.61
CA VAL A 25 -7.68 -1.79 -1.47
C VAL A 25 -8.66 -2.32 -2.53
N ALA A 26 -8.21 -2.51 -3.77
CA ALA A 26 -9.04 -3.10 -4.82
C ALA A 26 -9.45 -4.55 -4.48
N PHE A 27 -8.53 -5.35 -3.92
CA PHE A 27 -8.83 -6.68 -3.42
C PHE A 27 -9.80 -6.66 -2.23
N ALA A 28 -9.63 -5.72 -1.29
CA ALA A 28 -10.57 -5.57 -0.18
C ALA A 28 -11.98 -5.19 -0.64
N LEU A 29 -12.09 -4.29 -1.62
CA LEU A 29 -13.37 -3.92 -2.25
C LEU A 29 -13.97 -5.09 -3.03
N PHE A 30 -13.15 -5.85 -3.76
CA PHE A 30 -13.60 -7.03 -4.48
C PHE A 30 -14.12 -8.12 -3.54
N LEU A 31 -13.45 -8.36 -2.41
CA LEU A 31 -13.91 -9.28 -1.36
C LEU A 31 -15.16 -8.76 -0.63
N TRP A 32 -15.40 -7.45 -0.66
CA TRP A 32 -16.61 -6.86 -0.11
C TRP A 32 -17.81 -7.06 -1.05
N THR A 33 -17.61 -6.90 -2.36
CA THR A 33 -18.69 -7.01 -3.37
C THR A 33 -18.96 -8.43 -3.83
N THR A 34 -17.96 -9.30 -3.75
CA THR A 34 -18.04 -10.66 -4.27
C THR A 34 -17.86 -11.66 -3.12
N ASP A 35 -18.86 -12.51 -2.90
CA ASP A 35 -18.75 -13.71 -2.05
C ASP A 35 -17.94 -14.82 -2.75
N ALA A 36 -16.86 -14.46 -3.43
CA ALA A 36 -16.03 -15.39 -4.23
C ALA A 36 -15.29 -16.42 -3.38
N VAL A 37 -15.16 -16.18 -2.07
CA VAL A 37 -14.43 -17.05 -1.16
C VAL A 37 -15.41 -17.60 -0.14
N GLU A 38 -16.01 -18.75 -0.46
CA GLU A 38 -16.99 -19.41 0.40
C GLU A 38 -16.43 -19.83 1.77
N THR A 39 -15.11 -19.87 1.93
CA THR A 39 -14.43 -20.16 3.20
C THR A 39 -14.21 -18.92 4.08
N LEU A 40 -14.45 -17.71 3.56
CA LEU A 40 -14.34 -16.44 4.29
C LEU A 40 -15.72 -15.80 4.44
N TYR A 41 -16.59 -16.43 5.24
CA TYR A 41 -17.85 -15.82 5.69
C TYR A 41 -17.76 -15.30 7.13
N GLY A 42 -18.52 -14.24 7.42
CA GLY A 42 -18.69 -13.65 8.75
C GLY A 42 -17.54 -12.76 9.21
N TRP A 43 -17.26 -12.78 10.52
CA TRP A 43 -16.30 -11.87 11.17
C TRP A 43 -14.88 -11.95 10.59
N LYS A 44 -14.47 -13.12 10.07
CA LYS A 44 -13.14 -13.33 9.47
C LYS A 44 -12.94 -12.50 8.20
N ARG A 45 -13.98 -12.34 7.38
CA ARG A 45 -13.95 -11.49 6.18
C ARG A 45 -13.78 -10.03 6.57
N ASN A 46 -14.58 -9.56 7.51
CA ASN A 46 -14.49 -8.18 7.99
C ASN A 46 -13.14 -7.89 8.64
N PHE A 47 -12.59 -8.84 9.41
CA PHE A 47 -11.26 -8.71 9.98
C PHE A 47 -10.16 -8.61 8.90
N LEU A 48 -10.21 -9.46 7.87
CA LEU A 48 -9.26 -9.41 6.76
C LEU A 48 -9.33 -8.07 6.02
N ILE A 49 -10.55 -7.58 5.76
CA ILE A 49 -10.78 -6.30 5.09
C ILE A 49 -10.21 -5.16 5.94
N VAL A 50 -10.53 -5.12 7.24
CA VAL A 50 -9.97 -4.11 8.15
C VAL A 50 -8.45 -4.20 8.20
N MET A 51 -7.88 -5.40 8.23
CA MET A 51 -6.42 -5.59 8.24
C MET A 51 -5.76 -5.11 6.93
N LEU A 52 -6.40 -5.36 5.78
CA LEU A 52 -5.96 -4.84 4.47
C LEU A 52 -6.01 -3.31 4.43
N PHE A 53 -7.07 -2.70 4.96
CA PHE A 53 -7.20 -1.25 5.07
C PHE A 53 -6.16 -0.63 6.01
N VAL A 54 -5.94 -1.22 7.19
CA VAL A 54 -4.93 -0.75 8.15
C VAL A 54 -3.53 -0.89 7.57
N TYR A 55 -3.23 -2.00 6.90
CA TYR A 55 -1.95 -2.20 6.24
C TYR A 55 -1.73 -1.20 5.09
N SER A 56 -2.74 -1.00 4.24
CA SER A 56 -2.68 -0.03 3.14
C SER A 56 -2.49 1.40 3.69
N GLY A 57 -3.26 1.79 4.72
CA GLY A 57 -3.12 3.08 5.38
C GLY A 57 -1.75 3.28 6.03
N TYR A 58 -1.23 2.27 6.73
CA TYR A 58 0.12 2.31 7.30
C TYR A 58 1.20 2.44 6.22
N ARG A 59 1.03 1.75 5.08
CA ARG A 59 1.93 1.85 3.94
C ARG A 59 1.89 3.24 3.30
N ILE A 60 0.71 3.80 3.07
CA ILE A 60 0.54 5.17 2.56
C ILE A 60 1.17 6.18 3.53
N PHE A 61 0.95 6.03 4.84
CA PHE A 61 1.56 6.89 5.84
C PHE A 61 3.10 6.84 5.82
N ARG A 62 3.67 5.63 5.66
CA ARG A 62 5.12 5.45 5.53
C ARG A 62 5.65 6.09 4.24
N VAL A 63 4.98 5.87 3.11
CA VAL A 63 5.27 6.49 1.81
C VAL A 63 5.29 8.02 1.94
N VAL A 64 4.25 8.62 2.53
CA VAL A 64 4.16 10.07 2.75
C VAL A 64 5.26 10.59 3.68
N LYS A 65 5.58 9.84 4.75
CA LYS A 65 6.67 10.18 5.67
C LYS A 65 8.03 10.14 4.98
N ASP A 66 8.26 9.14 4.13
CA ASP A 66 9.50 8.99 3.37
C ASP A 66 9.61 10.09 2.30
N PHE A 67 8.54 10.43 1.58
CA PHE A 67 8.46 11.61 0.71
C PHE A 67 8.78 12.91 1.46
N LYS A 68 8.21 13.11 2.65
CA LYS A 68 8.45 14.32 3.46
C LYS A 68 9.91 14.41 3.95
N LYS A 69 10.56 13.28 4.21
CA LYS A 69 12.01 13.22 4.54
C LYS A 69 12.89 13.53 3.34
N ILE A 70 12.51 13.08 2.14
CA ILE A 70 13.22 13.43 0.90
C ILE A 70 13.13 14.94 0.69
N LYS A 71 11.93 15.51 0.74
CA LYS A 71 11.68 16.96 0.60
C LYS A 71 12.39 17.82 1.65
N LYS A 72 12.62 17.29 2.87
CA LYS A 72 13.35 18.00 3.94
C LYS A 72 14.87 18.01 3.72
N ASN A 73 15.44 17.01 3.04
CA ASN A 73 16.88 16.99 2.72
C ASN A 73 17.23 17.82 1.47
N GLU A 74 16.23 18.27 0.71
CA GLU A 74 16.41 19.22 -0.41
C GLU A 74 16.34 20.70 0.03
N LYS A 75 16.04 20.99 1.30
CA LYS A 75 16.10 22.33 1.91
C LYS A 75 17.31 22.45 2.81
#